data_AF-A0A9W6TFW5-F1
#
_entry.id   AF-A0A9W6TFW5-F1
#
_cell.length_a   1.000
_cell.length_b   1.000
_cell.length_c   1.000
_cell.angle_alpha   90.00
_cell.angle_beta   90.00
_cell.angle_gamma   90.00
#
_symmetry.space_group_name_H-M   'P 1'
#
loop_
_entity.id
_entity.type
_entity.pdbx_description
1 polymer ?
#
loop_
_entity_poly.entity_id
_entity_poly.type
_entity_poly.pdbx_seq_one_letter_code
_entity_poly.pdbx_strand_id
1 'polypeptide(L)' 'MQTAREMWRSFESEKPKRAYGSEIRRRRDLYAAKFVPGESMEKYLDRPEDMRRQLANMNAVISDEEW' A
#
# COMPACT_ATOMS: atom_id res chain seq x y z
N MET A 1 27.53 0.59 -17.26
CA MET A 1 27.12 1.35 -16.06
C MET A 1 25.87 2.12 -16.42
N GLN A 2 24.76 1.94 -15.70
CA GLN A 2 23.61 2.84 -15.84
C GLN A 2 23.95 4.19 -15.20
N THR A 3 23.64 5.26 -15.90
CA THR A 3 23.79 6.62 -15.38
C THR A 3 22.69 6.90 -14.34
N ALA A 4 22.95 7.80 -13.38
CA ALA A 4 21.95 8.21 -12.38
C ALA A 4 20.64 8.71 -13.04
N ARG A 5 20.74 9.26 -14.25
CA ARG A 5 19.59 9.73 -15.04
C ARG A 5 18.75 8.60 -15.64
N GLU A 6 19.37 7.48 -15.99
CA GLU A 6 18.67 6.27 -16.44
C GLU A 6 18.00 5.55 -15.27
N MET A 7 18.65 5.52 -14.10
CA MET A 7 18.03 5.01 -12.87
C MET A 7 16.82 5.85 -12.46
N TRP A 8 16.92 7.18 -12.51
CA TRP A 8 15.79 8.07 -12.22
C TRP A 8 14.61 7.89 -13.18
N ARG A 9 14.89 7.74 -14.49
CA ARG A 9 13.85 7.47 -15.49
C ARG A 9 13.21 6.09 -15.31
N SER A 10 13.99 5.06 -14.97
CA SER A 10 13.44 3.73 -14.67
C SER A 10 12.54 3.81 -13.43
N PHE A 11 12.98 4.49 -12.38
CA PHE A 11 12.20 4.73 -11.17
C PHE A 11 10.90 5.51 -11.42
N GLU A 12 10.97 6.61 -12.20
CA GLU A 12 9.78 7.36 -12.64
C GLU A 12 8.84 6.51 -13.49
N SER A 13 9.39 5.58 -14.29
CA SER A 13 8.58 4.65 -15.10
C SER A 13 7.98 3.51 -14.27
N GLU A 14 8.65 3.10 -13.18
CA GLU A 14 8.27 1.98 -12.31
C GLU A 14 7.12 2.35 -11.34
N LYS A 15 7.05 3.60 -10.88
CA LYS A 15 5.88 4.12 -10.15
C LYS A 15 5.21 5.26 -10.93
N PRO A 16 4.34 4.96 -11.90
CA PRO A 16 3.54 6.00 -12.56
C PRO A 16 2.75 6.77 -11.49
N LYS A 17 2.46 8.06 -11.71
CA LYS A 17 1.70 8.92 -10.77
C LYS A 17 0.40 8.26 -10.25
N ARG A 18 -0.21 7.38 -11.06
CA ARG A 18 -1.35 6.54 -10.69
C ARG A 18 -1.02 5.50 -9.60
N ALA A 19 0.10 4.79 -9.70
CA ALA A 19 0.53 3.81 -8.70
C ALA A 19 0.79 4.47 -7.35
N TYR A 20 1.47 5.62 -7.33
CA TYR A 20 1.68 6.42 -6.12
C TYR A 20 0.35 6.92 -5.51
N GLY A 21 -0.57 7.42 -6.35
CA GLY A 21 -1.90 7.82 -5.88
C GLY A 21 -2.74 6.66 -5.32
N SER A 22 -2.63 5.47 -5.92
CA SER A 22 -3.27 4.25 -5.42
C SER A 22 -2.68 3.79 -4.09
N GLU A 23 -1.36 3.90 -3.93
CA GLU A 23 -0.66 3.56 -2.69
C GLU A 23 -1.13 4.45 -1.53
N ILE A 24 -1.14 5.77 -1.71
CA ILE A 24 -1.61 6.74 -0.69
C ILE A 24 -3.05 6.44 -0.30
N ARG A 25 -3.93 6.22 -1.28
CA ARG A 25 -5.35 5.94 -1.00
C ARG A 25 -5.51 4.66 -0.20
N ARG A 26 -4.76 3.61 -0.51
CA ARG A 26 -4.79 2.36 0.24
C ARG A 26 -4.25 2.50 1.65
N ARG A 27 -3.14 3.21 1.85
CA ARG A 27 -2.59 3.49 3.19
C ARG A 27 -3.64 4.23 4.04
N ARG A 28 -4.30 5.25 3.46
CA ARG A 28 -5.41 5.95 4.11
C ARG A 28 -6.54 5.00 4.51
N ASP A 29 -6.99 4.16 3.57
CA ASP A 29 -8.13 3.25 3.82
C ASP A 29 -7.79 2.18 4.87
N LEU A 30 -6.53 1.71 4.89
CA LEU A 30 -6.03 0.81 5.92
C LEU A 30 -6.00 1.47 7.30
N TYR A 31 -5.41 2.65 7.44
CA TYR A 31 -5.30 3.34 8.73
C TYR A 31 -6.64 3.89 9.23
N ALA A 32 -7.58 4.15 8.33
CA ALA A 32 -8.94 4.54 8.67
C ALA A 32 -9.87 3.34 8.93
N ALA A 33 -9.42 2.10 8.71
CA ALA A 33 -10.24 0.92 8.91
C ALA A 33 -10.66 0.80 10.37
N LYS A 34 -11.97 0.69 10.60
CA LYS A 34 -12.56 0.51 11.94
C LYS A 34 -13.50 -0.67 11.93
N PHE A 35 -13.52 -1.39 13.05
CA PHE A 35 -14.51 -2.41 13.31
C PHE A 35 -15.89 -1.78 13.45
N VAL A 36 -16.89 -2.35 12.79
CA VAL A 36 -18.28 -1.88 12.88
C VAL A 36 -19.06 -2.81 13.82
N PRO A 37 -19.83 -2.28 14.79
CA PRO A 37 -20.67 -3.11 15.66
C PRO A 37 -21.62 -4.01 14.85
N GLY A 38 -21.63 -5.30 15.14
CA GLY A 38 -22.42 -6.30 14.41
C GLY A 38 -21.72 -6.92 13.19
N GLU A 39 -20.52 -6.47 12.83
CA GLU A 39 -19.66 -7.12 11.85
C GLU A 39 -19.01 -8.39 12.45
N SER A 40 -18.77 -9.41 11.62
CA SER A 40 -17.94 -10.54 12.04
C SER A 40 -16.50 -10.08 12.21
N MET A 41 -15.88 -10.44 13.34
CA MET A 41 -14.47 -10.14 13.59
C MET A 41 -13.56 -10.72 12.51
N GLU A 42 -13.85 -11.92 12.01
CA GLU A 42 -13.08 -12.55 10.93
C GLU A 42 -13.14 -11.69 9.65
N LYS A 43 -14.34 -11.26 9.25
CA LYS A 43 -14.52 -10.38 8.09
C LYS A 43 -13.81 -9.04 8.28
N TYR A 44 -13.84 -8.51 9.50
CA TYR A 44 -13.12 -7.30 9.82
C TYR A 44 -11.62 -7.48 9.71
N LEU A 45 -11.04 -8.60 10.14
CA LEU A 45 -9.60 -8.86 10.11
C LEU A 45 -9.09 -9.20 8.70
N ASP A 46 -9.90 -9.89 7.89
CA ASP A 46 -9.57 -10.21 6.50
C ASP A 46 -9.39 -8.93 5.65
N ARG A 47 -10.22 -7.90 5.89
CA ARG A 47 -10.18 -6.65 5.13
C ARG A 47 -8.86 -5.84 5.23
N PRO A 48 -8.34 -5.49 6.43
CA PRO A 48 -7.05 -4.83 6.57
C PRO A 48 -5.89 -5.73 6.16
N GLU A 49 -5.99 -7.04 6.37
CA GLU A 49 -4.98 -8.00 5.89
C GLU A 49 -4.91 -8.01 4.35
N ASP A 50 -6.04 -8.02 3.66
CA ASP A 50 -6.11 -7.88 2.21
C ASP A 50 -5.53 -6.55 1.73
N MET A 51 -5.78 -5.45 2.45
CA MET A 51 -5.18 -4.15 2.14
C MET A 51 -3.66 -4.15 2.35
N ARG A 52 -3.13 -4.80 3.40
CA ARG A 52 -1.68 -4.99 3.62
C ARG A 52 -1.07 -5.80 2.49
N ARG A 53 -1.69 -6.91 2.08
CA ARG A 53 -1.23 -7.74 0.95
C ARG A 53 -1.22 -6.97 -0.36
N GLN A 54 -2.26 -6.18 -0.61
CA GLN A 54 -2.35 -5.37 -1.81
C GLN A 54 -1.28 -4.27 -1.85
N LEU A 55 -0.92 -3.69 -0.71
CA LEU A 55 0.23 -2.78 -0.59
C LEU A 55 1.58 -3.49 -0.78
N ALA A 56 1.74 -4.70 -0.23
CA ALA A 56 2.94 -5.51 -0.46
C ALA A 56 3.14 -5.84 -1.95
N ASN A 57 2.07 -6.21 -2.66
CA ASN A 57 2.09 -6.44 -4.10
C ASN A 57 2.44 -5.18 -4.92
N MET A 58 2.29 -3.99 -4.33
CA MET A 58 2.70 -2.70 -4.92
C MET A 58 4.12 -2.28 -4.52
N ASN A 59 4.91 -3.17 -3.90
CA ASN A 59 6.22 -2.87 -3.30
C ASN A 59 6.14 -1.72 -2.27
N ALA A 60 5.02 -1.62 -1.54
CA ALA A 60 4.75 -0.60 -0.53
C ALA A 60 4.46 -1.24 0.83
N VAL A 61 5.31 -2.20 1.21
CA VAL A 61 5.19 -2.98 2.46
C VAL A 61 5.11 -2.03 3.66
N ILE A 62 4.14 -2.27 4.54
CA ILE A 62 4.01 -1.60 5.83
C ILE A 62 4.69 -2.49 6.87
N SER A 63 5.82 -2.04 7.41
CA SER A 63 6.51 -2.72 8.51
C SER A 63 5.84 -2.40 9.84
N ASP A 64 6.09 -3.24 10.84
CA ASP A 64 5.56 -3.03 12.18
C ASP A 64 6.20 -1.81 12.88
N GLU A 65 7.26 -1.23 12.30
CA GLU A 65 7.93 -0.01 12.76
C GLU A 65 7.22 1.28 12.30
N GLU A 66 6.28 1.20 11.35
CA GLU A 66 5.45 2.34 10.94
C GLU A 66 4.30 2.64 11.94
N TRP A 67 4.22 1.91 13.07
CA TRP A 67 3.16 2.01 14.09
C TRP A 67 3.57 2.80 15.34
#